data_AF-A0A3D3E6K7-F1
#
_entry.id   AF-A0A3D3E6K7-F1
#
_cell.length_a   1.000
_cell.length_b   1.000
_cell.length_c   1.000
_cell.angle_alpha   90.00
_cell.angle_beta   90.00
_cell.angle_gamma   90.00
#
_symmetry.space_group_name_H-M   'P 1'
#
loop_
_entity.id
_entity.type
_entity.pdbx_description
1 polymer ?
#
loop_
_entity_poly.entity_id
_entity_poly.type
_entity_poly.pdbx_seq_one_letter_code
_entity_poly.pdbx_strand_id
1 'polypeptide(L)'
;MNINTVITTFLIGLIASIAFILIQPLFGMLTLTSRHAAAYIEIGNYNAMIAMILSWTVHISVSVIYTFISLSIYKLNHSFLVSFIQIIVLGWVTTLIATPANEWVVKFITTGQLTALSSLSELNTQIGPKLWLHILFFALVIAGISLTRFVNFGNNKKPNKII
;
A
#
# COMPACT_ATOMS: atom_id res chain seq x y z
N MET A 1 -17.15 -1.28 12.28
CA MET A 1 -15.78 -0.97 12.76
C MET A 1 -15.82 0.39 13.45
N ASN A 2 -15.14 0.57 14.60
CA ASN A 2 -15.12 1.86 15.29
C ASN A 2 -14.42 2.93 14.43
N ILE A 3 -14.90 4.18 14.45
CA ILE A 3 -14.31 5.33 13.75
C ILE A 3 -12.83 5.52 14.06
N ASN A 4 -12.42 5.31 15.32
CA ASN A 4 -11.02 5.40 15.72
C ASN A 4 -10.17 4.35 14.99
N THR A 5 -10.68 3.12 14.84
CA THR A 5 -10.00 2.09 14.05
C THR A 5 -9.90 2.48 12.59
N VAL A 6 -10.94 3.08 11.99
CA VAL A 6 -10.91 3.56 10.60
C VAL A 6 -9.81 4.61 10.43
N ILE A 7 -9.82 5.64 11.27
CA ILE A 7 -8.85 6.75 11.21
C ILE A 7 -7.42 6.23 11.41
N THR A 8 -7.18 5.42 12.43
CA THR A 8 -5.85 4.86 12.69
C THR A 8 -5.36 3.98 11.53
N THR A 9 -6.24 3.16 10.95
CA THR A 9 -5.89 2.31 9.79
C THR A 9 -5.56 3.16 8.57
N PHE A 10 -6.33 4.21 8.33
CA PHE A 10 -6.05 5.17 7.27
C PHE A 10 -4.66 5.83 7.47
N LEU A 11 -4.35 6.28 8.68
CA LEU A 11 -3.05 6.90 8.99
C LEU A 11 -1.88 5.93 8.83
N ILE A 12 -2.04 4.67 9.27
CA ILE A 12 -1.01 3.63 9.04
C ILE A 12 -0.76 3.45 7.55
N GLY A 13 -1.83 3.34 6.75
CA GLY A 13 -1.70 3.17 5.30
C GLY A 13 -1.07 4.38 4.61
N LEU A 14 -1.41 5.59 5.04
CA LEU A 14 -0.81 6.82 4.54
C LEU A 14 0.70 6.86 4.84
N ILE A 15 1.10 6.61 6.09
CA ILE A 15 2.52 6.63 6.50
C ILE A 15 3.30 5.54 5.78
N ALA A 16 2.77 4.31 5.73
CA ALA A 16 3.40 3.19 5.04
C ALA A 16 3.53 3.46 3.53
N SER A 17 2.54 4.11 2.90
CA SER A 17 2.61 4.52 1.49
C SER A 17 3.73 5.52 1.24
N ILE A 18 3.82 6.58 2.06
CA ILE A 18 4.88 7.59 1.95
C ILE A 18 6.24 6.93 2.12
N ALA A 19 6.41 6.09 3.14
CA ALA A 19 7.65 5.35 3.37
C ALA A 19 8.00 4.45 2.17
N PHE A 20 7.04 3.68 1.65
CA PHE A 20 7.23 2.82 0.48
C PHE A 20 7.72 3.60 -0.74
N ILE A 21 7.15 4.78 -1.02
CA ILE A 21 7.53 5.62 -2.16
C ILE A 21 8.93 6.23 -1.96
N LEU A 22 9.23 6.73 -0.76
CA LEU A 22 10.51 7.40 -0.48
C LEU A 22 11.70 6.43 -0.37
N ILE A 23 11.46 5.15 -0.08
CA ILE A 23 12.52 4.14 0.05
C ILE A 23 12.95 3.57 -1.31
N GLN A 24 12.13 3.67 -2.37
CA GLN A 24 12.45 3.08 -3.68
C GLN A 24 13.79 3.49 -4.29
N PRO A 25 14.25 4.76 -4.17
CA PRO A 25 15.58 5.16 -4.64
C PRO A 25 16.73 4.40 -3.99
N LEU A 26 16.57 3.93 -2.74
CA LEU A 26 17.58 3.09 -2.07
C LEU A 26 17.74 1.72 -2.73
N PHE A 27 16.79 1.34 -3.58
CA PHE A 27 16.81 0.13 -4.40
C PHE A 27 17.13 0.42 -5.89
N GLY A 28 17.67 1.61 -6.21
CA GLY A 28 18.03 1.98 -7.58
C GLY A 28 16.83 2.28 -8.49
N MET A 29 15.65 2.54 -7.93
CA MET A 29 14.44 2.84 -8.68
C MET A 29 14.03 4.31 -8.56
N LEU A 30 13.56 4.90 -9.65
CA LEU A 30 12.75 6.12 -9.58
C LEU A 30 11.53 5.87 -8.69
N THR A 31 11.06 6.93 -8.02
CA THR A 31 9.82 6.84 -7.24
C THR A 31 8.67 6.46 -8.15
N LEU A 32 7.77 5.63 -7.65
CA LEU A 32 6.59 5.18 -8.37
C LEU A 32 5.74 6.39 -8.79
N THR A 33 5.73 7.41 -7.94
CA THR A 33 5.02 8.64 -8.21
C THR A 33 5.61 9.43 -9.38
N SER A 34 6.94 9.56 -9.45
CA SER A 34 7.61 10.22 -10.59
C SER A 34 7.44 9.45 -11.90
N ARG A 35 7.54 8.10 -11.87
CA ARG A 35 7.34 7.27 -13.07
C ARG A 35 5.92 7.40 -13.65
N HIS A 36 4.90 7.33 -12.78
CA HIS A 36 3.52 7.49 -13.22
C HIS A 36 3.23 8.91 -13.68
N ALA A 37 3.77 9.94 -12.99
CA ALA A 37 3.60 11.32 -13.42
C ALA A 37 4.23 11.56 -14.80
N ALA A 38 5.42 11.00 -15.07
CA ALA A 38 6.04 11.05 -16.40
C ALA A 38 5.14 10.43 -17.47
N ALA A 39 4.58 9.24 -17.19
CA ALA A 39 3.64 8.59 -18.11
C ALA A 39 2.36 9.41 -18.34
N TYR A 40 1.82 10.06 -17.30
CA TYR A 40 0.64 10.93 -17.45
C TYR A 40 0.95 12.18 -18.29
N ILE A 41 2.14 12.76 -18.16
CA ILE A 41 2.56 13.91 -18.98
C ILE A 41 2.74 13.47 -20.44
N GLU A 42 3.48 12.39 -20.67
CA GLU A 42 3.86 11.93 -22.01
C GLU A 42 2.67 11.36 -22.80
N ILE A 43 1.84 10.54 -22.15
CA ILE A 43 0.75 9.80 -22.82
C ILE A 43 -0.58 10.56 -22.71
N GLY A 44 -0.87 11.12 -21.53
CA GLY A 44 -2.15 11.77 -21.24
C GLY A 44 -2.14 13.29 -21.45
N ASN A 45 -1.01 13.88 -21.81
CA ASN A 45 -0.84 15.34 -21.97
C ASN A 45 -1.28 16.14 -20.71
N TYR A 46 -1.10 15.55 -19.53
CA TYR A 46 -1.35 16.24 -18.26
C TYR A 46 -0.23 17.24 -17.99
N ASN A 47 -0.56 18.39 -17.38
CA ASN A 47 0.49 19.24 -16.82
C ASN A 47 1.18 18.56 -15.64
N ALA A 48 2.43 18.95 -15.37
CA ALA A 48 3.27 18.29 -14.38
C ALA A 48 2.70 18.29 -12.95
N MET A 49 2.04 19.38 -12.54
CA MET A 49 1.45 19.49 -11.20
C MET A 49 0.29 18.50 -11.04
N ILE A 50 -0.63 18.44 -11.99
CA ILE A 50 -1.77 17.50 -11.96
C ILE A 50 -1.26 16.06 -12.03
N ALA A 51 -0.30 15.77 -12.91
CA ALA A 51 0.28 14.44 -13.06
C ALA A 51 0.89 13.94 -11.74
N MET A 52 1.62 14.80 -11.02
CA MET A 52 2.18 14.46 -9.71
C MET A 52 1.10 14.22 -8.66
N ILE A 53 0.08 15.09 -8.57
CA ILE A 53 -1.02 14.94 -7.61
C ILE A 53 -1.76 13.63 -7.86
N LEU A 54 -2.18 13.37 -9.10
CA LEU A 54 -2.89 12.14 -9.46
C LEU A 54 -2.06 10.89 -9.12
N SER A 55 -0.78 10.95 -9.42
CA SER A 55 0.14 9.85 -9.16
C SER A 55 0.24 9.52 -7.67
N TRP A 56 0.40 10.54 -6.81
CA TRP A 56 0.36 10.36 -5.36
C TRP A 56 -1.00 9.85 -4.87
N THR A 57 -2.10 10.44 -5.33
CA THR A 57 -3.45 10.05 -4.93
C THR A 57 -3.71 8.58 -5.19
N VAL A 58 -3.42 8.09 -6.40
CA VAL A 58 -3.62 6.68 -6.76
C VAL A 58 -2.84 5.75 -5.83
N HIS A 59 -1.55 6.01 -5.64
CA HIS A 59 -0.68 5.11 -4.88
C HIS A 59 -0.95 5.15 -3.37
N ILE A 60 -1.34 6.30 -2.82
CA ILE A 60 -1.85 6.39 -1.45
C ILE A 60 -3.17 5.62 -1.31
N SER A 61 -4.12 5.80 -2.23
CA SER A 61 -5.42 5.13 -2.18
C SER A 61 -5.28 3.60 -2.18
N VAL A 62 -4.46 3.05 -3.09
CA VAL A 62 -4.21 1.60 -3.15
C VAL A 62 -3.53 1.10 -1.87
N SER A 63 -2.54 1.84 -1.36
CA SER A 63 -1.84 1.50 -0.10
C SER A 63 -2.79 1.47 1.10
N VAL A 64 -3.70 2.44 1.20
CA VAL A 64 -4.72 2.48 2.24
C VAL A 64 -5.66 1.26 2.12
N ILE A 65 -6.09 0.90 0.92
CA ILE A 65 -6.92 -0.30 0.69
C ILE A 65 -6.19 -1.58 1.15
N TYR A 66 -4.91 -1.74 0.78
CA TYR A 66 -4.10 -2.88 1.24
C TYR A 66 -3.94 -2.91 2.76
N THR A 67 -3.89 -1.75 3.40
CA THR A 67 -3.85 -1.65 4.87
C THR A 67 -5.17 -2.15 5.49
N PHE A 68 -6.32 -1.83 4.91
CA PHE A 68 -7.61 -2.37 5.36
C PHE A 68 -7.74 -3.88 5.14
N ILE A 69 -7.18 -4.42 4.05
CA ILE A 69 -7.13 -5.86 3.82
C ILE A 69 -6.28 -6.53 4.92
N SER A 70 -5.09 -6.01 5.19
CA SER A 70 -4.20 -6.54 6.23
C SER A 70 -4.84 -6.46 7.62
N LEU A 71 -5.52 -5.36 7.95
CA LEU A 71 -6.31 -5.25 9.18
C LEU A 71 -7.38 -6.33 9.28
N SER A 72 -8.09 -6.60 8.19
CA SER A 72 -9.16 -7.60 8.16
C SER A 72 -8.62 -8.99 8.48
N ILE A 73 -7.49 -9.37 7.88
CA ILE A 73 -6.80 -10.63 8.18
C ILE A 73 -6.34 -10.65 9.65
N TYR A 74 -5.71 -9.58 10.12
CA TYR A 74 -5.21 -9.47 11.49
C TYR A 74 -6.32 -9.57 12.55
N LYS A 75 -7.53 -9.06 12.24
CA LYS A 75 -8.70 -9.17 13.11
C LYS A 75 -9.22 -10.60 13.23
N LEU A 76 -9.15 -11.38 12.15
CA LEU A 76 -9.54 -12.79 12.17
C LEU A 76 -8.55 -13.62 12.98
N ASN A 77 -7.25 -13.37 12.79
CA ASN A 77 -6.21 -14.05 13.56
C ASN A 77 -4.97 -13.15 13.69
N HIS A 78 -4.63 -12.83 14.94
CA HIS A 78 -3.55 -11.91 15.32
C HIS A 78 -2.29 -12.65 15.79
N SER A 79 -2.22 -13.97 15.58
CA SER A 79 -1.02 -14.73 15.90
C SER A 79 0.16 -14.20 15.10
N PHE A 80 1.36 -14.34 15.68
CA PHE A 80 2.60 -13.99 15.01
C PHE A 80 2.73 -14.72 13.66
N LEU A 81 2.36 -16.00 13.62
CA LEU A 81 2.43 -16.82 12.41
C LEU A 81 1.53 -16.28 11.28
N VAL A 82 0.26 -15.97 11.56
CA VAL A 82 -0.64 -15.40 10.54
C VAL A 82 -0.16 -14.02 10.10
N SER A 83 0.34 -13.20 11.02
CA SER A 83 0.91 -11.89 10.72
C SER A 83 2.14 -11.98 9.82
N PHE A 84 3.01 -12.96 10.07
CA PHE A 84 4.19 -13.23 9.24
C PHE A 84 3.79 -13.75 7.85
N ILE A 85 2.90 -14.75 7.79
CA ILE A 85 2.45 -15.34 6.51
C ILE A 85 1.78 -14.29 5.63
N GLN A 86 0.91 -13.42 6.17
CA GLN A 86 0.24 -12.41 5.35
C GLN A 86 1.23 -11.38 4.78
N ILE A 87 2.31 -11.03 5.49
CA ILE A 87 3.35 -10.13 4.96
C ILE A 87 3.97 -10.73 3.70
N ILE A 88 4.33 -12.02 3.76
CA ILE A 88 4.95 -12.73 2.64
C ILE A 88 3.96 -12.91 1.49
N VAL A 89 2.74 -13.39 1.78
CA VAL A 89 1.73 -13.68 0.75
C VAL A 89 1.25 -12.40 0.07
N LEU A 90 0.88 -11.37 0.84
CA LEU A 90 0.44 -10.10 0.25
C LEU A 90 1.59 -9.40 -0.46
N GLY A 91 2.80 -9.42 0.10
CA GLY A 91 4.00 -8.89 -0.56
C GLY A 91 4.26 -9.55 -1.91
N TRP A 92 4.13 -10.88 -1.98
CA TRP A 92 4.27 -11.64 -3.21
C TRP A 92 3.16 -11.35 -4.22
N VAL A 93 1.89 -11.46 -3.81
CA VAL A 93 0.73 -11.25 -4.70
C VAL A 93 0.73 -9.84 -5.28
N THR A 94 0.96 -8.82 -4.46
CA THR A 94 1.04 -7.44 -4.93
C THR A 94 2.21 -7.23 -5.90
N THR A 95 3.34 -7.90 -5.69
CA THR A 95 4.47 -7.86 -6.62
C THR A 95 4.17 -8.54 -7.95
N LEU A 96 3.49 -9.69 -7.94
CA LEU A 96 3.07 -10.40 -9.16
C LEU A 96 2.24 -9.50 -10.07
N ILE A 97 1.28 -8.77 -9.49
CA ILE A 97 0.35 -7.94 -10.25
C ILE A 97 0.86 -6.51 -10.46
N ALA A 98 1.96 -6.09 -9.83
CA ALA A 98 2.40 -4.69 -9.82
C ALA A 98 2.62 -4.11 -11.23
N THR A 99 3.27 -4.87 -12.12
CA THR A 99 3.51 -4.40 -13.50
C THR A 99 2.20 -4.21 -14.27
N PRO A 100 1.35 -5.23 -14.46
CA PRO A 100 0.09 -5.05 -15.19
C PRO A 100 -0.87 -4.08 -14.50
N ALA A 101 -0.91 -4.03 -13.17
CA ALA A 101 -1.75 -3.08 -12.45
C ALA A 101 -1.32 -1.63 -12.70
N ASN A 102 -0.01 -1.36 -12.67
CA ASN A 102 0.50 -0.01 -12.95
C ASN A 102 0.20 0.42 -14.39
N GLU A 103 0.39 -0.46 -15.37
CA GLU A 103 0.03 -0.18 -16.77
C GLU A 103 -1.45 0.07 -16.95
N TRP A 104 -2.29 -0.77 -16.33
CA TRP A 104 -3.73 -0.62 -16.39
C TRP A 104 -4.18 0.72 -15.83
N VAL A 105 -3.64 1.13 -14.67
CA VAL A 105 -3.90 2.44 -14.07
C VAL A 105 -3.49 3.57 -15.00
N VAL A 106 -2.29 3.49 -15.59
CA VAL A 106 -1.80 4.53 -16.51
C VAL A 106 -2.70 4.65 -17.72
N LYS A 107 -3.03 3.54 -18.37
CA LYS A 107 -3.91 3.55 -19.55
C LYS A 107 -5.32 4.04 -19.17
N PHE A 108 -5.87 3.61 -18.03
CA PHE A 108 -7.19 4.05 -17.58
C PHE A 108 -7.24 5.56 -17.34
N ILE A 109 -6.25 6.12 -16.64
CA ILE A 109 -6.20 7.56 -16.35
C ILE A 109 -5.99 8.38 -17.63
N THR A 110 -5.11 7.92 -18.51
CA THR A 110 -4.74 8.69 -19.72
C THR A 110 -5.78 8.60 -20.83
N THR A 111 -6.54 7.50 -20.92
CA THR A 111 -7.51 7.28 -22.01
C THR A 111 -8.97 7.36 -21.57
N GLY A 112 -9.24 7.25 -20.27
CA GLY A 112 -10.60 7.09 -19.73
C GLY A 112 -11.27 5.75 -20.07
N GLN A 113 -10.54 4.82 -20.68
CA GLN A 113 -11.08 3.54 -21.16
C GLN A 113 -10.54 2.36 -20.34
N LEU A 114 -11.38 1.36 -20.15
CA LEU A 114 -10.98 0.09 -19.54
C LEU A 114 -10.11 -0.68 -20.54
N THR A 115 -8.86 -0.90 -20.18
CA THR A 115 -7.93 -1.70 -20.98
C THR A 115 -8.20 -3.20 -20.75
N ALA A 116 -8.25 -3.97 -21.83
CA ALA A 116 -8.40 -5.42 -21.76
C ALA A 116 -7.19 -6.06 -21.05
N LEU A 117 -7.43 -6.98 -20.11
CA LEU A 117 -6.37 -7.62 -19.32
C LEU A 117 -5.36 -8.39 -20.19
N SER A 118 -5.80 -8.92 -21.33
CA SER A 118 -4.94 -9.61 -22.31
C SER A 118 -3.95 -8.68 -23.03
N SER A 119 -4.09 -7.36 -22.90
CA SER A 119 -3.22 -6.35 -23.51
C SER A 119 -2.27 -5.68 -22.51
N LEU A 120 -2.23 -6.19 -21.28
CA LEU A 120 -1.31 -5.77 -20.23
C LEU A 120 -0.07 -6.66 -20.25
N SER A 121 1.03 -6.14 -19.71
CA SER A 121 2.23 -6.94 -19.46
C SER A 121 1.95 -8.17 -18.59
N GLU A 122 2.81 -9.17 -18.74
CA GLU A 122 2.77 -10.39 -17.94
C GLU A 122 2.97 -10.12 -16.44
N LEU A 123 2.60 -11.12 -15.63
CA LEU A 123 2.84 -11.09 -14.19
C LEU A 123 4.34 -11.00 -13.89
N ASN A 124 4.70 -10.19 -12.91
CA ASN A 124 6.09 -10.02 -12.51
C ASN A 124 6.51 -11.14 -11.53
N THR A 125 7.16 -12.17 -12.06
CA THR A 125 7.69 -13.31 -11.30
C THR A 125 9.09 -13.08 -10.73
N GLN A 126 9.69 -11.91 -10.97
CA GLN A 126 11.06 -11.64 -10.55
C GLN A 126 11.17 -11.45 -9.04
N ILE A 127 12.10 -12.18 -8.43
CA ILE A 127 12.54 -11.95 -7.06
C ILE A 127 13.57 -10.81 -7.09
N GLY A 128 13.16 -9.63 -6.61
CA GLY A 128 14.01 -8.44 -6.69
C GLY A 128 13.48 -7.27 -5.88
N PRO A 129 13.98 -6.04 -6.13
CA PRO A 129 13.63 -4.84 -5.40
C PRO A 129 12.13 -4.62 -5.17
N LYS A 130 11.29 -4.87 -6.19
CA LYS A 130 9.83 -4.73 -6.07
C LYS A 130 9.27 -5.65 -4.99
N LEU A 131 9.72 -6.90 -4.92
CA LEU A 131 9.27 -7.84 -3.89
C LEU A 131 9.62 -7.36 -2.49
N TRP A 132 10.88 -7.00 -2.28
CA TRP A 132 11.37 -6.55 -0.98
C TRP A 132 10.66 -5.30 -0.49
N LEU A 133 10.35 -4.36 -1.39
CA LEU A 133 9.56 -3.18 -1.05
C LEU A 133 8.13 -3.52 -0.63
N HIS A 134 7.44 -4.43 -1.32
CA HIS A 134 6.09 -4.82 -0.90
C HIS A 134 6.10 -5.59 0.43
N ILE A 135 7.08 -6.48 0.64
CA ILE A 135 7.29 -7.14 1.93
C ILE A 135 7.51 -6.10 3.04
N LEU A 136 8.38 -5.11 2.80
CA LEU A 136 8.63 -4.02 3.75
C LEU A 136 7.37 -3.20 4.02
N PHE A 137 6.60 -2.86 2.98
CA PHE A 137 5.32 -2.16 3.12
C PHE A 137 4.36 -2.92 4.04
N PHE A 138 4.13 -4.21 3.80
CA PHE A 138 3.24 -5.01 4.65
C PHE A 138 3.80 -5.23 6.05
N ALA A 139 5.12 -5.31 6.21
CA ALA A 139 5.75 -5.36 7.53
C ALA A 139 5.49 -4.07 8.33
N LEU A 140 5.60 -2.89 7.70
CA LEU A 140 5.28 -1.60 8.32
C LEU A 140 3.80 -1.50 8.69
N VAL A 141 2.91 -1.95 7.80
CA VAL A 141 1.46 -2.01 8.05
C VAL A 141 1.14 -2.87 9.27
N ILE A 142 1.67 -4.10 9.32
CA ILE A 142 1.44 -5.01 10.43
C ILE A 142 2.04 -4.47 11.73
N ALA A 143 3.25 -3.92 11.70
CA ALA A 143 3.84 -3.28 12.86
C ALA A 143 2.97 -2.15 13.40
N GLY A 144 2.45 -1.27 12.52
CA GLY A 144 1.53 -0.21 12.89
C GLY A 144 0.23 -0.74 13.51
N ILE A 145 -0.39 -1.74 12.90
CA ILE A 145 -1.62 -2.37 13.41
C ILE A 145 -1.35 -3.01 14.79
N SER A 146 -0.28 -3.79 14.92
CA SER A 146 0.08 -4.45 16.19
C SER A 146 0.36 -3.43 17.30
N LEU A 147 1.09 -2.34 17.01
CA LEU A 147 1.39 -1.30 17.99
C LEU A 147 0.12 -0.65 18.56
N THR A 148 -0.87 -0.35 17.71
CA THR A 148 -2.12 0.27 18.16
C THR A 148 -2.92 -0.64 19.09
N ARG A 149 -2.86 -1.96 18.88
CA ARG A 149 -3.44 -2.93 19.80
C ARG A 149 -2.73 -2.91 21.14
N PHE A 150 -1.39 -2.95 21.17
CA PHE A 150 -0.62 -2.92 22.42
C PHE A 150 -0.92 -1.66 23.25
N VAL A 151 -1.00 -0.50 22.60
CA VAL A 151 -1.34 0.77 23.27
C VAL A 151 -2.76 0.73 23.88
N ASN A 152 -3.74 0.18 23.16
CA ASN A 152 -5.11 0.06 23.66
C ASN A 152 -5.24 -0.92 24.85
N PHE A 153 -4.45 -1.99 24.90
CA PHE A 153 -4.39 -2.88 26.07
C PHE A 153 -3.74 -2.22 27.30
N GLY A 154 -2.79 -1.31 27.10
CA GLY A 154 -2.18 -0.53 28.19
C GLY A 154 -3.15 0.44 28.86
N ASN A 155 -4.01 1.09 28.06
CA ASN A 155 -4.95 2.10 28.57
C ASN A 155 -6.19 1.51 29.27
N ASN A 156 -6.60 0.29 28.94
CA ASN A 156 -7.73 -0.39 29.59
C ASN A 156 -7.37 -1.02 30.96
N LYS A 157 -6.12 -0.87 31.42
CA LYS A 157 -5.65 -1.33 32.75
C LYS A 157 -5.60 -0.23 33.80
N LYS A 158 -6.33 0.89 33.66
CA LYS A 158 -6.61 1.75 34.82
C LYS A 158 -7.77 1.13 35.60
N PRO A 159 -7.54 0.51 36.78
CA PRO A 159 -8.66 0.12 37.63
C PRO A 159 -9.43 1.38 37.97
N ASN A 160 -10.75 1.36 37.79
CA ASN A 160 -11.64 2.32 38.41
C ASN A 160 -11.29 2.31 39.91
N LYS A 161 -10.68 3.39 40.39
CA LYS A 161 -10.64 3.65 41.82
C LYS A 161 -12.10 3.88 42.23
N ILE A 162 -12.69 2.86 42.85
CA ILE A 162 -13.92 2.98 43.61
C ILE A 162 -13.59 3.92 44.77
N ILE A 163 -14.20 5.10 44.78
CA ILE A 163 -14.34 5.95 45.96
C ILE A 163 -15.80 5.82 46.37
#